data_AF-A0A2V9H571-F1
#
_entry.id   AF-A0A2V9H571-F1
#
_cell.length_a   1.000
_cell.length_b   1.000
_cell.length_c   1.000
_cell.angle_alpha   90.00
_cell.angle_beta   90.00
_cell.angle_gamma   90.00
#
_symmetry.space_group_name_H-M   'P 1'
#
loop_
_entity.id
_entity.type
_entity.pdbx_description
1 polymer ?
#
loop_
_entity_poly.entity_id
_entity_poly.type
_entity_poly.pdbx_seq_one_letter_code
_entity_poly.pdbx_strand_id
1 'polypeptide(L)'
;MQRKSLEEAQKSYDHDKKALGLGALPPLDIYRSESQVASRRVGVIQAEYALKQAEDQFRQIVGADLDPAIRVLDLELIDQPEPIGDLPNMDIATALTRSLANRPEFEAARQQLANDE
;
A
#
# COMPACT_ATOMS: atom_id res chain seq x y z
N MET A 1 -1.33 8.01 -7.65
CA MET A 1 -2.04 9.15 -6.99
C MET A 1 -1.10 10.24 -6.48
N GLN A 2 -0.16 9.96 -5.56
CA GLN A 2 0.67 11.01 -4.95
C GLN A 2 1.57 11.76 -5.94
N ARG A 3 2.23 11.06 -6.88
CA ARG A 3 3.05 11.70 -7.93
C ARG A 3 2.23 12.68 -8.80
N LYS A 4 1.02 12.29 -9.21
CA LYS A 4 0.09 13.17 -9.93
C LYS A 4 -0.30 14.39 -9.09
N SER A 5 -0.55 14.21 -7.79
CA SER A 5 -0.84 15.35 -6.91
C SER A 5 0.33 16.32 -6.76
N LEU A 6 1.58 15.83 -6.75
CA LEU A 6 2.78 16.67 -6.75
C LEU A 6 2.93 17.42 -8.08
N GLU A 7 2.69 16.75 -9.20
CA GLU A 7 2.74 17.37 -10.53
C GLU A 7 1.74 18.53 -10.65
N GLU A 8 0.50 18.35 -10.22
CA GLU A 8 -0.50 19.41 -10.25
C GLU A 8 -0.13 20.58 -9.31
N ALA A 9 0.40 20.29 -8.11
CA ALA A 9 0.89 21.34 -7.22
C ALA A 9 2.06 22.13 -7.84
N GLN A 10 2.96 21.46 -8.58
CA GLN A 10 4.05 22.12 -9.29
C GLN A 10 3.52 23.03 -10.40
N LYS A 11 2.53 22.59 -11.18
CA LYS A 11 1.87 23.42 -12.20
C LYS A 11 1.24 24.68 -11.59
N SER A 12 0.58 24.55 -10.44
CA SER A 12 0.02 25.70 -9.71
C SER A 12 1.11 26.66 -9.24
N TYR A 13 2.20 26.16 -8.67
CA TYR A 13 3.34 26.99 -8.28
C TYR A 13 3.98 27.71 -9.47
N ASP A 14 4.16 27.03 -10.60
CA ASP A 14 4.73 27.64 -11.81
C ASP A 14 3.83 28.74 -12.39
N HIS A 15 2.51 28.59 -12.26
CA HIS A 15 1.55 29.63 -12.59
C HIS A 15 1.65 30.84 -11.65
N ASP A 16 1.65 30.60 -10.34
CA ASP A 16 1.77 31.66 -9.33
C ASP A 16 3.09 32.43 -9.46
N LYS A 17 4.18 31.74 -9.79
CA LYS A 17 5.50 32.34 -10.03
C LYS A 17 5.47 33.29 -11.22
N LYS A 18 4.76 32.94 -12.30
CA LYS A 18 4.57 33.83 -13.46
C LYS A 18 3.70 35.03 -13.09
N ALA A 19 2.59 34.81 -12.38
CA ALA A 19 1.70 35.89 -11.94
C ALA A 19 2.43 36.89 -11.03
N LEU A 20 3.27 36.40 -10.11
CA LEU A 20 4.12 37.24 -9.26
C LEU A 20 5.10 38.08 -10.09
N GLY A 21 5.77 37.47 -11.07
CA GLY A 21 6.70 38.18 -11.97
C GLY A 21 6.05 39.29 -12.80
N LEU A 22 4.73 39.17 -13.04
CA LEU A 22 3.92 40.19 -13.72
C LEU A 22 3.26 41.19 -12.74
N GLY A 23 3.47 41.04 -11.43
CA GLY A 23 2.83 41.86 -10.39
C GLY A 23 1.35 41.56 -10.15
N ALA A 24 0.83 40.46 -10.71
CA ALA A 24 -0.56 40.03 -10.57
C ALA A 24 -0.82 39.15 -9.33
N LEU A 25 0.21 38.84 -8.56
CA LEU A 25 0.12 38.09 -7.30
C LEU A 25 0.90 38.82 -6.19
N PRO A 26 0.35 38.94 -4.97
CA PRO A 26 1.10 39.43 -3.82
C PRO A 26 2.34 38.56 -3.53
N PRO A 27 3.51 39.15 -3.22
CA PRO A 27 4.75 38.40 -2.97
C PRO A 27 4.65 37.36 -1.85
N LEU A 28 3.76 37.53 -0.89
CA LEU A 28 3.59 36.58 0.21
C LEU A 28 2.75 35.36 -0.18
N ASP A 29 1.93 35.45 -1.22
CA ASP A 29 1.03 34.36 -1.61
C ASP A 29 1.78 33.22 -2.32
N ILE A 30 2.96 33.47 -2.89
CA ILE A 30 3.80 32.44 -3.53
C ILE A 30 4.24 31.34 -2.54
N TYR A 31 4.42 31.68 -1.26
CA TYR A 31 4.82 30.73 -0.23
C TYR A 31 3.72 29.70 0.05
N ARG A 32 2.46 30.01 -0.26
CA ARG A 32 1.36 29.04 -0.13
C ARG A 32 1.51 27.92 -1.15
N SER A 33 1.75 28.24 -2.42
CA SER A 33 1.96 27.21 -3.46
C SER A 33 3.28 26.48 -3.28
N GLU A 34 4.34 27.16 -2.83
CA GLU A 34 5.60 26.50 -2.46
C GLU A 34 5.41 25.49 -1.32
N SER A 35 4.70 25.87 -0.25
CA SER A 35 4.37 24.98 0.86
C SER A 35 3.52 23.78 0.42
N GLN A 36 2.60 23.98 -0.53
CA GLN A 36 1.85 22.88 -1.13
C GLN A 36 2.77 21.89 -1.86
N VAL A 37 3.67 22.38 -2.73
CA VAL A 37 4.66 21.52 -3.42
C VAL A 37 5.51 20.74 -2.42
N ALA A 38 6.03 21.42 -1.38
CA ALA A 38 6.81 20.79 -0.33
C ALA A 38 6.03 19.67 0.39
N SER A 39 4.78 19.95 0.76
CA SER A 39 3.90 18.98 1.42
C SER A 39 3.60 17.78 0.52
N ARG A 40 3.32 18.00 -0.78
CA ARG A 40 3.09 16.90 -1.74
C ARG A 40 4.35 16.07 -1.95
N ARG A 41 5.53 16.69 -1.97
CA ARG A 41 6.81 15.97 -2.09
C ARG A 41 7.04 15.04 -0.90
N VAL A 42 6.78 15.50 0.32
CA VAL A 42 6.83 14.62 1.52
C VAL A 42 5.88 13.45 1.36
N GLY A 43 4.65 13.70 0.90
CA GLY A 43 3.67 12.64 0.64
C GLY A 43 4.11 11.61 -0.40
N VAL A 44 4.81 12.03 -1.47
CA VAL A 44 5.40 11.10 -2.45
C VAL A 44 6.49 10.24 -1.81
N ILE A 45 7.40 10.85 -1.04
CA ILE A 45 8.49 10.12 -0.36
C ILE A 45 7.92 9.07 0.59
N GLN A 46 6.93 9.43 1.39
CA GLN A 46 6.28 8.50 2.33
C GLN A 46 5.59 7.35 1.58
N ALA A 47 4.91 7.64 0.46
CA ALA A 47 4.25 6.61 -0.33
C ALA A 47 5.26 5.66 -1.01
N GLU A 48 6.37 6.18 -1.51
CA GLU A 48 7.44 5.36 -2.10
C GLU A 48 8.12 4.48 -1.04
N TYR A 49 8.33 5.00 0.17
CA TYR A 49 8.85 4.21 1.27
C TYR A 49 7.89 3.10 1.69
N ALA A 50 6.59 3.41 1.83
CA ALA A 50 5.58 2.41 2.16
C ALA A 50 5.47 1.31 1.10
N LEU A 51 5.61 1.66 -0.19
CA LEU A 51 5.65 0.69 -1.28
C LEU A 51 6.84 -0.27 -1.12
N LYS A 52 8.06 0.25 -0.90
CA LYS A 52 9.25 -0.58 -0.68
C LYS A 52 9.11 -1.53 0.51
N GLN A 53 8.54 -1.04 1.62
CA GLN A 53 8.28 -1.90 2.78
C GLN A 53 7.28 -3.02 2.47
N ALA A 54 6.24 -2.73 1.69
CA ALA A 54 5.27 -3.74 1.27
C ALA A 54 5.91 -4.78 0.32
N GLU A 55 6.75 -4.33 -0.60
CA GLU A 55 7.52 -5.20 -1.50
C GLU A 55 8.47 -6.13 -0.72
N ASP A 56 9.23 -5.60 0.23
CA ASP A 56 10.13 -6.39 1.07
C ASP A 56 9.35 -7.42 1.91
N GLN A 57 8.24 -7.01 2.52
CA GLN A 57 7.37 -7.91 3.29
C GLN A 57 6.80 -9.02 2.41
N PHE A 58 6.38 -8.70 1.19
CA PHE A 58 5.86 -9.68 0.25
C PHE A 58 6.95 -10.69 -0.14
N ARG A 59 8.17 -10.24 -0.45
CA ARG A 59 9.30 -11.12 -0.76
C ARG A 59 9.58 -12.11 0.36
N GLN A 60 9.57 -11.65 1.61
CA GLN A 60 9.77 -12.51 2.77
C GLN A 60 8.67 -13.57 2.91
N ILE A 61 7.40 -13.19 2.68
CA ILE A 61 6.26 -14.11 2.79
C ILE A 61 6.36 -15.24 1.75
N VAL A 62 6.80 -14.94 0.53
CA VAL A 62 6.92 -15.93 -0.56
C VAL A 62 8.31 -16.57 -0.64
N GLY A 63 9.24 -16.20 0.23
CA GLY A 63 10.63 -16.69 0.24
C GLY A 63 11.50 -16.19 -0.93
N ALA A 64 11.05 -15.17 -1.66
CA ALA A 64 11.78 -14.59 -2.79
C ALA A 64 13.01 -13.76 -2.37
N ASP A 65 13.18 -13.49 -1.08
CA ASP A 65 14.36 -12.83 -0.54
C ASP A 65 15.54 -13.79 -0.34
N LEU A 66 15.31 -15.10 -0.23
CA LEU A 66 16.34 -16.10 0.09
C LEU A 66 17.39 -16.26 -1.02
N ASP A 67 17.01 -16.06 -2.28
CA ASP A 67 17.92 -16.11 -3.43
C ASP A 67 18.33 -14.68 -3.84
N PRO A 68 19.64 -14.33 -3.79
CA PRO A 68 20.14 -13.03 -4.23
C PRO A 68 19.76 -12.66 -5.68
N ALA A 69 19.65 -13.64 -6.57
CA ALA A 69 19.28 -13.40 -7.97
C ALA A 69 17.81 -13.02 -8.13
N ILE A 70 16.94 -13.51 -7.23
CA ILE A 70 15.50 -13.21 -7.23
C ILE A 70 15.21 -11.93 -6.45
N ARG A 71 15.96 -11.67 -5.38
CA ARG A 71 15.80 -10.50 -4.50
C ARG A 71 15.87 -9.17 -5.26
N VAL A 72 16.66 -9.09 -6.33
CA VAL A 72 16.89 -7.86 -7.11
C VAL A 72 15.89 -7.65 -8.24
N LEU A 73 15.01 -8.61 -8.53
CA LEU A 73 14.02 -8.49 -9.60
C LEU A 73 12.91 -7.54 -9.19
N ASP A 74 12.52 -6.63 -10.07
CA ASP A 74 11.37 -5.74 -9.82
C ASP A 74 10.07 -6.53 -9.71
N LEU A 75 9.14 -6.03 -8.88
CA LEU A 75 7.79 -6.60 -8.74
C LEU A 75 6.82 -5.85 -9.64
N GLU A 76 6.33 -6.53 -10.67
CA GLU A 76 5.29 -6.02 -11.54
C GLU A 76 3.97 -6.76 -11.26
N LEU A 77 3.00 -6.03 -10.68
CA LEU A 77 1.67 -6.57 -10.42
C LEU A 77 0.85 -6.53 -11.71
N ILE A 78 0.62 -7.70 -12.30
CA ILE A 78 -0.20 -7.85 -13.53
C ILE A 78 -1.67 -8.13 -13.23
N ASP A 79 -1.99 -8.49 -11.98
CA ASP A 79 -3.34 -8.86 -11.56
C ASP A 79 -4.12 -7.65 -11.02
N GLN A 80 -5.44 -7.65 -11.21
CA GLN A 80 -6.33 -6.68 -10.59
C GLN A 80 -6.68 -7.13 -9.15
N PRO A 81 -6.76 -6.20 -8.18
CA PRO A 81 -7.06 -6.54 -6.79
C PRO A 81 -8.51 -6.99 -6.59
N GLU A 82 -9.39 -6.78 -7.57
CA GLU A 82 -10.79 -7.16 -7.46
C GLU A 82 -11.00 -8.67 -7.65
N PRO A 83 -11.91 -9.29 -6.87
CA PRO A 83 -12.26 -10.69 -7.07
C PRO A 83 -12.79 -10.91 -8.49
N ILE A 84 -12.22 -11.90 -9.18
CA ILE A 84 -12.72 -12.29 -10.50
C ILE A 84 -13.95 -13.21 -10.28
N GLY A 85 -15.13 -12.74 -10.72
CA GLY A 85 -16.37 -13.51 -10.71
C GLY A 85 -17.26 -13.26 -9.48
N ASP A 86 -18.35 -14.02 -9.40
CA ASP A 86 -19.27 -13.95 -8.26
C ASP A 86 -18.62 -14.52 -7.01
N LEU A 87 -18.67 -13.77 -5.91
CA LEU A 87 -18.24 -14.27 -4.61
C LEU A 87 -19.09 -15.51 -4.26
N PRO A 88 -18.46 -16.63 -3.83
CA PRO A 88 -19.21 -17.81 -3.47
C PRO A 88 -20.17 -17.48 -2.32
N ASN A 89 -21.47 -17.64 -2.57
CA ASN A 89 -22.48 -17.57 -1.53
C ASN A 89 -22.37 -18.82 -0.66
N MET A 90 -21.75 -18.69 0.50
CA MET A 90 -21.60 -19.78 1.47
C MET A 90 -22.54 -19.57 2.65
N ASP A 91 -23.39 -20.57 2.91
CA ASP A 91 -24.21 -20.61 4.11
C ASP A 91 -23.34 -20.62 5.38
N ILE A 92 -23.71 -19.79 6.36
CA ILE A 92 -22.93 -19.57 7.58
C ILE A 92 -22.84 -20.86 8.41
N ALA A 93 -23.93 -21.62 8.51
CA ALA A 93 -23.92 -22.86 9.30
C ALA A 93 -22.96 -23.90 8.71
N THR A 94 -22.95 -24.00 7.38
CA THR A 94 -22.02 -24.84 6.63
C THR A 94 -20.57 -24.36 6.82
N ALA A 95 -20.32 -23.05 6.73
CA ALA A 95 -18.99 -22.46 6.94
C ALA A 95 -18.46 -22.73 8.35
N LEU A 96 -19.30 -22.57 9.38
CA LEU A 96 -18.94 -22.80 10.78
C LEU A 96 -18.60 -24.27 11.02
N THR A 97 -19.44 -25.19 10.54
CA THR A 97 -19.20 -26.63 10.68
C THR A 97 -17.86 -27.03 10.06
N ARG A 98 -17.56 -26.52 8.85
CA ARG A 98 -16.29 -26.77 8.17
C ARG A 98 -15.11 -26.15 8.93
N SER A 99 -15.26 -24.96 9.48
CA SER A 99 -14.22 -24.27 10.25
C SER A 99 -13.85 -25.04 11.51
N LEU A 100 -14.84 -25.48 12.29
CA LEU A 100 -14.58 -26.28 13.51
C LEU A 100 -13.89 -27.61 13.23
N ALA A 101 -14.14 -28.22 12.06
CA ALA A 101 -13.53 -29.49 11.68
C ALA A 101 -12.09 -29.38 11.15
N ASN A 102 -11.68 -28.24 10.57
CA ASN A 102 -10.41 -28.11 9.85
C ASN A 102 -9.40 -27.15 10.50
N ARG A 103 -9.69 -26.63 11.69
CA ARG A 103 -8.82 -25.69 12.39
C ARG A 103 -7.71 -26.42 13.15
N PRO A 104 -6.44 -26.33 12.71
CA PRO A 104 -5.34 -27.11 13.29
C PRO A 104 -5.10 -26.79 14.77
N GLU A 105 -5.45 -25.59 15.23
CA GLU A 105 -5.33 -25.21 16.64
C GLU A 105 -6.24 -26.02 17.58
N PHE A 106 -7.38 -26.53 17.10
CA PHE A 106 -8.25 -27.39 17.91
C PHE A 106 -7.68 -28.79 18.05
N GLU A 107 -7.06 -29.31 16.99
CA GLU A 107 -6.34 -30.58 17.07
C GLU A 107 -5.14 -30.46 18.03
N ALA A 108 -4.37 -29.38 17.93
CA ALA A 108 -3.25 -29.11 18.83
C ALA A 108 -3.70 -29.04 20.30
N ALA A 109 -4.80 -28.34 20.60
CA ALA A 109 -5.34 -28.26 21.95
C ALA A 109 -5.82 -29.62 22.49
N ARG A 110 -6.42 -30.46 21.65
CA ARG A 110 -6.81 -31.83 22.03
C ARG A 110 -5.61 -32.71 22.34
N GLN A 111 -4.55 -32.61 21.54
CA GLN A 111 -3.31 -33.34 21.77
C GLN A 111 -2.64 -32.92 23.08
N GLN A 112 -2.66 -31.62 23.42
CA GLN A 112 -2.16 -31.13 24.71
C GLN A 112 -2.93 -31.73 25.89
N LEU A 113 -4.27 -31.69 25.86
CA LEU A 113 -5.09 -32.30 26.90
C LEU A 113 -4.86 -33.80 27.05
N ALA A 114 -4.68 -34.53 25.94
CA ALA A 114 -4.39 -35.96 25.96
C ALA A 114 -2.99 -36.30 26.51
N ASN A 115 -2.04 -35.36 26.46
CA ASN A 115 -0.71 -35.53 27.04
C ASN A 115 -0.66 -35.14 28.54
N ASP A 116 -1.65 -34.38 29.01
CA ASP A 116 -1.76 -33.92 30.40
C ASP A 116 -2.53 -34.91 31.31
N GLU A 117 -3.15 -35.97 30.73
CA GLU A 117 -3.74 -37.13 31.43
C GLU A 117 -2.75 -38.30 31.54
#